data_AF-A0A402AQ00-F1
#
_entry.id   AF-A0A402AQ00-F1
#
_cell.length_a   1.000
_cell.length_b   1.000
_cell.length_c   1.000
_cell.angle_alpha   90.00
_cell.angle_beta   90.00
_cell.angle_gamma   90.00
#
_symmetry.space_group_name_H-M   'P 1'
#
loop_
_entity.id
_entity.type
_entity.pdbx_description
1 polymer ?
#
loop_
_entity_poly.entity_id
_entity_poly.type
_entity_poly.pdbx_seq_one_letter_code
_entity_poly.pdbx_strand_id
1 'polypeptide(L)'
;MIFFAIGLSWHWDAEGLGISTFRYRELIKHLFGTQGFIEYSTTEPNVSMELANVLVARIGDRVDQRVSSQFLNRLIRSTAFTSF
;
A
#
# COMPACT_ATOMS: atom_id res chain seq x y z
N MET A 1 -16.53 3.66 4.67
CA MET A 1 -15.69 4.06 3.52
C MET A 1 -14.33 3.39 3.64
N ILE A 2 -13.75 2.97 2.53
CA ILE A 2 -12.38 2.45 2.47
C ILE A 2 -11.51 3.55 1.88
N PHE A 3 -10.42 3.90 2.56
CA PHE A 3 -9.36 4.76 2.03
C PHE A 3 -8.13 3.91 1.80
N PHE A 4 -7.44 4.10 0.68
CA PHE A 4 -6.15 3.47 0.43
C PHE A 4 -5.22 4.44 -0.28
N ALA A 5 -3.93 4.21 -0.11
CA ALA A 5 -2.88 4.97 -0.77
C ALA A 5 -1.76 4.01 -1.21
N ILE A 6 -1.12 4.37 -2.31
CA ILE A 6 0.05 3.69 -2.85
C ILE A 6 1.22 4.68 -2.77
N GLY A 7 2.29 4.28 -2.10
CA GLY A 7 3.55 5.02 -2.03
C GLY A 7 4.61 4.29 -2.87
N LEU A 8 5.18 5.00 -3.85
CA LEU A 8 6.21 4.48 -4.74
C LEU A 8 7.50 5.27 -4.50
N SER A 9 8.59 4.55 -4.29
CA SER A 9 9.90 5.04 -3.86
C SER A 9 10.50 6.05 -4.82
N TRP A 10 10.23 5.91 -6.11
CA TRP A 10 10.69 6.83 -7.14
C TRP A 10 10.05 8.23 -7.08
N HIS A 11 9.04 8.43 -6.21
CA HIS A 11 8.50 9.75 -5.91
C HIS A 11 9.07 10.36 -4.62
N TRP A 12 9.95 9.66 -3.90
CA TRP A 12 10.45 10.12 -2.62
C TRP A 12 11.66 11.01 -2.80
N ASP A 13 11.66 12.14 -2.09
CA ASP A 13 12.82 13.01 -1.96
C ASP A 13 13.78 12.48 -0.87
N ALA A 14 14.28 11.25 -1.09
CA ALA A 14 15.21 10.61 -0.17
C ALA A 14 16.57 11.31 -0.16
N GLU A 15 16.99 11.83 -1.32
CA GLU A 15 18.23 12.59 -1.48
C GLU A 15 18.17 13.94 -0.73
N GLY A 16 17.10 14.71 -0.87
CA GLY A 16 16.92 15.98 -0.17
C GLY A 16 16.88 15.84 1.36
N LEU A 17 16.42 14.68 1.86
CA LEU A 17 16.44 14.35 3.29
C LEU A 17 17.73 13.65 3.76
N GLY A 18 18.60 13.22 2.85
CA GLY A 18 19.82 12.47 3.18
C GLY A 18 19.56 11.11 3.84
N ILE A 19 18.43 10.46 3.54
CA ILE A 19 18.05 9.16 4.12
C ILE A 19 17.89 8.09 3.04
N SER A 20 17.97 6.81 3.42
CA SER A 20 17.66 5.74 2.49
C SER A 20 16.17 5.70 2.16
N THR A 21 15.81 5.18 0.98
CA THR A 21 14.41 4.95 0.61
C THR A 21 13.71 4.11 1.68
N PHE A 22 14.32 3.03 2.18
CA PHE A 22 13.73 2.24 3.26
C PHE A 22 13.43 3.05 4.54
N ARG A 23 14.27 4.02 4.92
CA ARG A 23 13.94 4.92 6.04
C ARG A 23 12.77 5.83 5.71
N TYR A 24 12.72 6.36 4.49
CA TYR A 24 11.59 7.14 4.01
C TYR A 24 10.27 6.33 4.03
N ARG A 25 10.32 5.05 3.64
CA ARG A 25 9.20 4.09 3.77
C ARG A 25 8.62 4.09 5.16
N GLU A 26 9.49 3.89 6.15
CA GLU A 26 9.08 3.76 7.54
C GLU A 26 8.50 5.07 8.08
N LEU A 27 9.02 6.23 7.65
CA LEU A 27 8.43 7.54 7.95
C LEU A 27 7.00 7.66 7.38
N ILE A 28 6.81 7.31 6.11
CA ILE A 28 5.49 7.32 5.47
C ILE A 28 4.54 6.36 6.17
N LYS A 29 4.96 5.11 6.42
CA LYS A 29 4.14 4.12 7.13
C LYS A 29 3.77 4.60 8.53
N HIS A 30 4.69 5.19 9.27
CA HIS A 30 4.43 5.74 10.59
C HIS A 30 3.39 6.88 10.51
N LEU A 31 3.58 7.84 9.60
CA LEU A 31 2.66 8.96 9.39
C LEU A 31 1.23 8.47 9.10
N PHE A 32 1.07 7.56 8.14
CA PHE A 32 -0.24 6.98 7.81
C PHE A 32 -0.81 6.14 8.97
N GLY A 33 0.06 5.43 9.70
CA GLY A 33 -0.28 4.69 10.92
C GLY A 33 -0.92 5.58 11.99
N THR A 34 -0.42 6.81 12.19
CA THR A 34 -1.05 7.77 13.13
C THR A 34 -2.49 8.10 12.79
N GLN A 35 -2.90 7.90 11.52
CA GLN A 35 -4.25 8.13 11.02
C GLN A 35 -5.07 6.84 10.91
N GLY A 36 -4.58 5.71 11.44
CA GLY A 36 -5.28 4.42 11.45
C GLY A 36 -5.19 3.64 10.14
N PHE A 37 -4.24 3.97 9.27
CA PHE A 37 -3.92 3.12 8.12
C PHE A 37 -2.98 1.99 8.53
N ILE A 38 -3.13 0.84 7.88
CA ILE A 38 -2.19 -0.29 8.01
C ILE A 38 -1.70 -0.73 6.65
N GLU A 39 -0.52 -1.34 6.62
CA GLU A 39 0.08 -1.89 5.40
C GLU A 39 -0.62 -3.19 4.98
N TYR A 40 -0.83 -3.37 3.68
CA TYR A 40 -1.33 -4.60 3.10
C TYR A 40 -0.40 -5.10 1.99
N SER A 41 -0.14 -6.40 1.97
CA SER A 41 0.50 -7.06 0.84
C SER A 41 -0.38 -6.98 -0.40
N THR A 42 0.23 -6.84 -1.57
CA THR A 42 -0.47 -6.76 -2.84
C THR A 42 0.34 -7.38 -3.97
N THR A 43 -0.35 -7.88 -4.99
CA THR A 43 0.21 -8.31 -6.26
C THR A 43 0.22 -7.20 -7.31
N GLU A 44 -0.07 -5.95 -6.93
CA GLU A 44 0.05 -4.81 -7.84
C GLU A 44 1.53 -4.67 -8.28
N PRO A 45 1.81 -4.69 -9.59
CA PRO A 45 3.17 -4.75 -10.10
C PRO A 45 4.09 -3.67 -9.54
N ASN A 46 3.65 -2.40 -9.54
CA ASN A 46 4.50 -1.28 -9.11
C ASN A 46 4.85 -1.35 -7.62
N VAL A 47 3.90 -1.74 -6.76
CA VAL A 47 4.18 -1.95 -5.33
C VAL A 47 5.11 -3.13 -5.10
N SER A 48 4.98 -4.20 -5.91
CA SER A 48 5.84 -5.38 -5.77
C SER A 48 7.27 -5.20 -6.32
N MET A 49 7.52 -4.16 -7.13
CA MET A 49 8.82 -3.93 -7.78
C MET A 49 9.95 -3.60 -6.79
N GLU A 50 9.66 -2.89 -5.72
CA GLU A 50 10.66 -2.51 -4.72
C GLU A 50 10.12 -2.68 -3.30
N LEU A 51 10.95 -3.18 -2.39
CA LEU A 51 10.60 -3.32 -0.96
C LEU A 51 10.29 -1.97 -0.29
N ALA A 52 10.77 -0.88 -0.88
CA ALA A 52 10.44 0.47 -0.46
C ALA A 52 8.99 0.83 -0.82
N ASN A 53 8.35 0.23 -1.81
CA ASN A 53 6.99 0.60 -2.23
C ASN A 53 5.91 -0.01 -1.34
N VAL A 54 4.90 0.77 -0.98
CA VAL A 54 3.94 0.44 0.09
C VAL A 54 2.51 0.67 -0.40
N LEU A 55 1.62 -0.26 -0.06
CA LEU A 55 0.18 -0.03 -0.10
C LEU A 55 -0.34 0.00 1.34
N VAL A 56 -1.00 1.10 1.71
CA VAL A 56 -1.67 1.22 3.00
C VAL A 56 -3.16 1.46 2.81
N ALA A 57 -3.98 0.92 3.70
CA ALA A 57 -5.41 1.16 3.69
C ALA A 57 -5.99 1.31 5.10
N ARG A 58 -7.08 2.06 5.17
CA ARG A 58 -7.93 2.22 6.35
C ARG A 58 -9.36 1.84 5.97
N ILE A 59 -9.84 0.75 6.55
CA ILE A 59 -11.20 0.24 6.34
C ILE A 59 -12.03 0.71 7.55
N GLY A 60 -13.02 1.56 7.33
CA GLY A 60 -13.86 2.04 8.43
C GLY A 60 -14.84 0.97 8.93
N ASP A 61 -15.16 0.99 10.22
CA ASP A 61 -15.95 -0.05 10.91
C ASP A 61 -17.38 -0.23 10.39
N ARG A 62 -17.92 0.77 9.67
CA ARG A 62 -19.25 0.72 9.06
C ARG A 62 -19.25 0.14 7.64
N VAL A 63 -18.12 -0.34 7.15
CA VAL A 63 -18.02 -0.98 5.83
C VAL A 63 -18.58 -2.40 5.95
N ASP A 64 -19.48 -2.75 5.04
CA ASP A 64 -20.02 -4.10 4.94
C ASP A 64 -18.90 -5.13 4.72
N GLN A 65 -18.97 -6.25 5.42
CA GLN A 65 -17.93 -7.29 5.41
C GLN A 65 -17.68 -7.88 4.01
N ARG A 66 -18.70 -7.92 3.15
CA ARG A 66 -18.56 -8.36 1.76
C ARG A 66 -17.71 -7.38 0.96
N VAL A 67 -17.88 -6.09 1.20
CA VAL A 67 -17.14 -5.02 0.51
C VAL A 67 -15.68 -5.02 0.96
N SER A 68 -15.42 -5.12 2.27
CA SER A 68 -14.06 -5.22 2.80
C SER A 68 -13.34 -6.46 2.27
N SER A 69 -14.00 -7.63 2.28
CA SER A 69 -13.44 -8.88 1.75
C SER A 69 -13.15 -8.78 0.25
N GLN A 70 -14.06 -8.17 -0.53
CA GLN A 70 -13.84 -7.98 -1.97
C GLN A 70 -12.64 -7.07 -2.25
N PHE A 71 -12.48 -6.00 -1.46
CA PHE A 71 -11.31 -5.12 -1.56
C PHE A 71 -10.01 -5.88 -1.28
N LEU A 72 -9.92 -6.62 -0.16
CA LEU A 72 -8.74 -7.40 0.19
C LEU A 72 -8.39 -8.46 -0.86
N ASN A 73 -9.41 -9.17 -1.39
CA ASN A 73 -9.21 -10.14 -2.47
C ASN A 73 -8.64 -9.50 -3.75
N ARG A 74 -8.99 -8.24 -4.04
CA ARG A 74 -8.45 -7.53 -5.21
C ARG A 74 -7.00 -7.10 -5.02
N LEU A 75 -6.53 -6.90 -3.78
CA LEU A 75 -5.13 -6.57 -3.53
C LEU A 75 -4.18 -7.70 -3.95
N ILE A 76 -4.61 -8.95 -3.85
CA ILE A 76 -3.76 -10.13 -4.07
C ILE A 76 -4.08 -10.91 -5.35
N ARG A 77 -5.06 -10.45 -6.16
CA ARG A 77 -5.34 -11.09 -7.45
C ARG A 77 -4.32 -10.62 -8.48
N SER A 78 -3.42 -11.53 -8.83
CA SER A 78 -2.62 -11.40 -10.05
C SER A 78 -3.53 -11.58 -11.27
N THR A 79 -3.51 -10.62 -12.19
CA THR A 79 -4.14 -10.72 -13.52
C THR A 79 -3.32 -11.59 -14.49
N ALA A 80 -2.16 -12.11 -14.07
CA ALA A 80 -1.23 -12.84 -14.94
C ALA A 80 -1.73 -14.23 -15.39
N PHE A 81 -2.87 -14.71 -14.89
CA PHE A 81 -3.42 -16.04 -15.22
C PHE A 81 -4.65 -16.03 -16.15
N THR A 82 -4.91 -14.94 -16.87
CA THR A 82 -6.06 -14.84 -17.80
C THR A 82 -5.69 -14.88 -19.29
N SER A 83 -4.54 -15.45 -19.63
CA SER A 83 -4.15 -15.67 -21.03
C SER A 83 -3.64 -17.08 -21.25
N PHE A 84 -4.56 -18.04 -21.37
CA PHE A 84 -4.41 -19.29 -22.15
C PHE A 84 -5.79 -19.73 -22.63
#